data_AF-A0A0Q1AXH7-F1
#
_entry.id   AF-A0A0Q1AXH7-F1
#
_cell.length_a   1.000
_cell.length_b   1.000
_cell.length_c   1.000
_cell.angle_alpha   90.00
_cell.angle_beta   90.00
_cell.angle_gamma   90.00
#
_symmetry.space_group_name_H-M   'P 1'
#
loop_
_entity.id
_entity.type
_entity.pdbx_description
1 polymer ?
#
loop_
_entity_poly.entity_id
_entity_poly.type
_entity_poly.pdbx_seq_one_letter_code
_entity_poly.pdbx_strand_id
1 'polypeptide(L)'
;MDESRVGADFSRYLMDRMRQLEERNLALREQKDRVEGEKRVMENQKLKFEREVRKLRSELERLRSGPLIVGTILDVLDDNRVVVKSSTGPRFVVNVSQFIEGDLRPGTRVALNQQSFSVMFALPSSHDPAVFGMEIESAPDVDFGQIGGLEDQISEIREIVELPLKRPDLFVKVGIEPPKGVLLYGPPGTGKTLLAKAVARSTEATFLRVVGSELVQKYIGEGARMVRELFELAQNKAPAIIFVDELDAIGSRRMDGATSGDREVQRT
;
A
#
# COMPACT_ATOMS: atom_id res chain seq x y z
N MET A 1 -33.21 20.91 -84.69
CA MET A 1 -32.01 20.15 -85.11
C MET A 1 -31.12 19.74 -83.93
N ASP A 2 -31.61 19.70 -82.68
CA ASP A 2 -30.72 19.47 -81.52
C ASP A 2 -31.14 18.34 -80.54
N GLU A 3 -32.40 17.89 -80.52
CA GLU A 3 -32.85 16.87 -79.55
C GLU A 3 -32.27 15.47 -79.79
N SER A 4 -32.02 15.09 -81.05
CA SER A 4 -31.41 13.80 -81.38
C SER A 4 -29.92 13.72 -81.05
N ARG A 5 -29.22 14.87 -81.06
CA ARG A 5 -27.83 14.97 -80.59
C ARG A 5 -27.75 14.94 -79.07
N VAL A 6 -28.62 15.65 -78.37
CA VAL A 6 -28.70 15.66 -76.89
C VAL A 6 -29.04 14.26 -76.34
N GLY A 7 -29.94 13.51 -76.98
CA GLY A 7 -30.25 12.13 -76.61
C GLY A 7 -29.10 11.13 -76.82
N ALA A 8 -28.34 11.30 -77.90
CA ALA A 8 -27.14 10.49 -78.17
C ALA A 8 -26.00 10.81 -77.18
N ASP A 9 -25.80 12.08 -76.85
CA ASP A 9 -24.81 12.53 -75.86
C ASP A 9 -25.18 12.08 -74.44
N PHE A 10 -26.46 12.10 -74.07
CA PHE A 10 -26.93 11.60 -72.78
C PHE A 10 -26.79 10.07 -72.65
N SER A 11 -27.09 9.32 -73.72
CA SER A 11 -26.91 7.87 -73.73
C SER A 11 -25.42 7.48 -73.66
N ARG A 12 -24.54 8.27 -74.28
CA ARG A 12 -23.08 8.10 -74.18
C ARG A 12 -22.57 8.42 -72.77
N TYR A 13 -23.05 9.49 -72.15
CA TYR A 13 -22.77 9.83 -70.76
C TYR A 13 -23.22 8.73 -69.78
N LEU A 14 -24.40 8.15 -69.99
CA LEU A 14 -24.90 7.04 -69.17
C LEU A 14 -24.04 5.79 -69.33
N MET A 15 -23.61 5.45 -70.55
CA MET A 15 -22.69 4.32 -70.77
C MET A 15 -21.32 4.56 -70.12
N ASP A 16 -20.74 5.76 -70.26
CA ASP A 16 -19.47 6.11 -69.62
C ASP A 16 -19.58 6.08 -68.09
N ARG A 17 -20.72 6.52 -67.54
CA ARG A 17 -20.98 6.47 -66.09
C ARG A 17 -21.19 5.05 -65.59
N MET A 18 -21.88 4.20 -66.36
CA MET A 18 -22.08 2.79 -66.04
C MET A 18 -20.74 2.04 -66.04
N ARG A 19 -19.88 2.32 -67.04
CA ARG A 19 -18.52 1.79 -67.11
C ARG A 19 -17.65 2.24 -65.93
N GLN A 20 -17.70 3.53 -65.55
CA GLN A 20 -17.02 4.02 -64.35
C GLN A 20 -17.51 3.34 -63.07
N LEU A 21 -18.80 3.08 -62.95
CA LEU A 21 -19.39 2.41 -61.78
C LEU A 21 -18.99 0.93 -61.73
N GLU A 22 -18.88 0.26 -62.87
CA GLU A 22 -18.39 -1.12 -62.96
C GLU A 22 -16.90 -1.21 -62.58
N GLU A 23 -16.06 -0.33 -63.13
CA GLU A 23 -14.64 -0.23 -62.77
C GLU A 23 -14.45 0.04 -61.27
N ARG A 24 -15.25 0.95 -60.71
CA ARG A 24 -15.21 1.28 -59.28
C ARG A 24 -15.72 0.14 -58.39
N ASN A 25 -16.73 -0.61 -58.83
CA ASN A 25 -17.21 -1.81 -58.13
C ASN A 25 -16.16 -2.92 -58.14
N LEU A 26 -15.46 -3.11 -59.26
CA LEU A 26 -14.39 -4.09 -59.37
C LEU A 26 -13.23 -3.75 -58.41
N ALA A 27 -12.78 -2.49 -58.42
CA ALA A 27 -11.74 -2.01 -57.53
C ALA A 27 -12.11 -2.15 -56.04
N LEU A 28 -13.37 -1.86 -55.68
CA LEU A 28 -13.87 -2.04 -54.31
C LEU A 28 -13.91 -3.51 -53.89
N ARG A 29 -14.24 -4.44 -54.79
CA ARG A 29 -14.20 -5.89 -54.51
C ARG A 29 -12.78 -6.37 -54.28
N GLU A 30 -11.84 -5.99 -55.13
CA GLU A 30 -10.42 -6.32 -54.94
C GLU A 30 -9.87 -5.76 -53.62
N GLN A 31 -10.24 -4.53 -53.27
CA GLN A 31 -9.84 -3.93 -51.99
C GLN A 31 -10.44 -4.69 -50.80
N LYS A 32 -11.72 -5.08 -50.89
CA LYS A 32 -12.38 -5.89 -49.85
C LYS A 32 -11.66 -7.22 -49.67
N ASP A 33 -11.36 -7.94 -50.75
CA ASP A 33 -10.70 -9.25 -50.68
C ASP A 33 -9.27 -9.13 -50.11
N ARG A 34 -8.56 -8.05 -50.45
CA ARG A 34 -7.25 -7.73 -49.84
C ARG A 34 -7.38 -7.51 -48.33
N VAL A 35 -8.32 -6.69 -47.89
CA VAL A 35 -8.55 -6.40 -46.46
C VAL A 35 -9.01 -7.65 -45.69
N GLU A 36 -9.87 -8.47 -46.28
CA GLU A 36 -10.27 -9.75 -45.67
C GLU A 36 -9.10 -10.73 -45.54
N GLY A 37 -8.21 -10.76 -46.53
CA GLY A 37 -6.96 -11.52 -46.47
C GLY A 37 -6.05 -11.04 -45.35
N GLU A 38 -5.80 -9.74 -45.25
CA GLU A 38 -4.99 -9.12 -44.19
C GLU A 38 -5.60 -9.37 -42.80
N LYS A 39 -6.92 -9.24 -42.66
CA LYS A 39 -7.63 -9.53 -41.40
C LYS A 39 -7.42 -10.98 -40.95
N ARG A 40 -7.53 -11.95 -41.86
CA ARG A 40 -7.30 -13.37 -41.55
C ARG A 40 -5.88 -13.65 -41.09
N VAL A 41 -4.88 -12.99 -41.69
CA VAL A 41 -3.48 -13.11 -41.27
C VAL A 41 -3.30 -12.54 -39.86
N MET A 42 -3.86 -11.36 -39.60
CA MET A 42 -3.81 -10.70 -38.29
C MET A 42 -4.51 -11.51 -37.20
N GLU A 43 -5.69 -12.07 -37.47
CA GLU A 43 -6.40 -12.94 -36.52
C GLU A 43 -5.58 -14.19 -36.17
N ASN A 44 -4.92 -14.80 -37.15
CA ASN A 44 -4.04 -15.95 -36.91
C ASN A 44 -2.80 -15.56 -36.08
N GLN A 45 -2.19 -14.40 -36.34
CA GLN A 45 -1.08 -13.90 -35.53
C GLN A 45 -1.52 -13.61 -34.10
N LYS A 46 -2.67 -12.95 -33.92
CA LYS A 46 -3.26 -12.70 -32.59
C LYS A 46 -3.46 -14.01 -31.83
N LEU A 47 -4.01 -15.03 -32.48
CA LEU A 47 -4.23 -16.34 -31.85
C LEU A 47 -2.92 -17.02 -31.44
N LYS A 48 -1.85 -16.88 -32.23
CA LYS A 48 -0.51 -17.38 -31.89
C LYS A 48 0.04 -16.66 -30.65
N PHE A 49 0.00 -15.34 -30.64
CA PHE A 49 0.48 -14.54 -29.51
C PHE A 49 -0.33 -14.81 -28.23
N GLU A 50 -1.66 -14.96 -28.33
CA GLU A 50 -2.50 -15.28 -27.17
C GLU A 50 -2.13 -16.65 -26.55
N ARG A 51 -1.82 -17.65 -27.38
CA ARG A 51 -1.34 -18.96 -26.90
C ARG A 51 0.02 -18.85 -26.23
N GLU A 52 0.93 -18.08 -26.81
CA GLU A 52 2.27 -17.85 -26.27
C GLU A 52 2.22 -17.13 -24.92
N VAL A 53 1.40 -16.07 -24.81
CA VAL A 53 1.13 -15.37 -23.55
C VAL A 53 0.56 -16.32 -22.50
N ARG A 54 -0.40 -17.17 -22.87
CA ARG A 54 -0.97 -18.14 -21.92
C ARG A 54 0.07 -19.15 -21.43
N LYS A 55 0.96 -19.61 -22.31
CA LYS A 55 2.06 -20.52 -21.95
C LYS A 55 3.05 -19.84 -21.00
N LEU A 56 3.51 -18.63 -21.34
CA LEU A 56 4.44 -17.85 -20.51
C LEU A 56 3.85 -17.54 -19.13
N ARG A 57 2.56 -17.20 -19.06
CA ARG A 57 1.87 -16.98 -17.77
C ARG A 57 1.83 -18.25 -16.92
N SER A 58 1.54 -19.40 -17.53
CA SER A 58 1.57 -20.68 -16.80
C SER A 58 2.96 -21.04 -16.29
N GLU A 59 4.02 -20.79 -17.08
CA GLU A 59 5.40 -20.96 -16.64
C GLU A 59 5.74 -20.02 -15.47
N LEU A 60 5.31 -18.76 -15.53
CA LEU A 60 5.52 -17.79 -14.46
C LEU A 60 4.77 -18.18 -13.17
N GLU A 61 3.53 -18.67 -13.27
CA GLU A 61 2.78 -19.17 -12.11
C GLU A 61 3.47 -20.37 -11.46
N ARG A 62 4.01 -21.31 -12.25
CA ARG A 62 4.76 -22.45 -11.70
C ARG A 62 6.02 -22.02 -10.96
N LEU A 63 6.69 -20.96 -11.43
CA LEU A 63 7.82 -20.36 -10.72
C LEU A 63 7.39 -19.64 -9.44
N ARG A 64 6.19 -19.05 -9.42
CA ARG A 64 5.63 -18.36 -8.24
C ARG A 64 4.98 -19.30 -7.22
N SER A 65 4.51 -20.48 -7.62
CA SER A 65 3.74 -21.40 -6.77
C SER A 65 4.59 -22.33 -5.90
N GLY A 66 5.90 -22.41 -6.13
CA GLY A 66 6.81 -23.16 -5.26
C GLY A 66 6.96 -22.49 -3.89
N PRO A 67 7.35 -23.23 -2.84
CA PRO A 67 7.73 -22.59 -1.58
C PRO A 67 8.83 -21.55 -1.86
N LEU A 68 8.72 -20.37 -1.27
CA LEU A 68 9.73 -19.32 -1.44
C LEU A 68 10.52 -19.19 -0.14
N ILE A 69 11.81 -18.91 -0.27
CA ILE A 69 12.67 -18.68 0.88
C ILE A 69 12.57 -17.20 1.24
N VAL A 70 12.26 -16.91 2.50
CA VAL A 70 12.27 -15.53 2.99
C VAL A 70 13.71 -15.09 3.24
N GLY A 71 14.07 -13.92 2.74
CA GLY A 71 15.34 -13.28 3.01
C GLY A 71 15.19 -11.79 3.30
N THR A 72 16.29 -11.16 3.72
CA THR A 72 16.37 -9.72 3.95
C THR A 72 17.51 -9.13 3.11
N ILE A 73 17.23 -8.06 2.37
CA ILE A 73 18.25 -7.33 1.63
C ILE A 73 19.19 -6.67 2.63
N LEU A 74 20.48 -6.96 2.51
CA LEU A 74 21.53 -6.30 3.28
C LEU A 74 22.06 -5.08 2.54
N ASP A 75 22.24 -5.20 1.23
CA ASP A 75 22.84 -4.17 0.40
C ASP A 75 22.36 -4.27 -1.04
N VAL A 76 22.34 -3.14 -1.73
CA VAL A 76 21.98 -3.04 -3.15
C VAL A 76 23.24 -2.70 -3.91
N LEU A 77 23.62 -3.56 -4.86
CA LEU A 77 24.79 -3.37 -5.68
C LEU A 77 24.40 -2.73 -7.02
N ASP A 78 25.38 -2.16 -7.69
CA ASP A 78 25.25 -1.76 -9.07
C ASP A 78 24.99 -3.00 -9.97
N ASP A 79 24.30 -2.80 -11.10
CA ASP A 79 23.92 -3.84 -12.08
C ASP A 79 22.77 -4.79 -11.67
N ASN A 80 21.76 -4.30 -10.94
CA ASN A 80 20.55 -5.07 -10.62
C ASN A 80 20.81 -6.34 -9.78
N ARG A 81 21.88 -6.30 -8.98
CA ARG A 81 22.28 -7.34 -8.03
C ARG A 81 22.05 -6.85 -6.61
N VAL A 82 21.64 -7.75 -5.74
CA VAL A 82 21.43 -7.45 -4.31
C VAL A 82 22.09 -8.50 -3.45
N VAL A 83 22.61 -8.06 -2.30
CA VAL A 83 23.10 -8.97 -1.26
C VAL A 83 21.92 -9.31 -0.38
N VAL A 84 21.52 -10.58 -0.35
CA VAL A 84 20.41 -11.06 0.47
C VAL A 84 20.92 -12.02 1.53
N LYS A 85 20.47 -11.82 2.77
CA LYS A 85 20.61 -12.79 3.83
C LYS A 85 19.39 -13.73 3.79
N SER A 86 19.61 -14.99 3.48
CA SER A 86 18.57 -16.01 3.57
C SER A 86 18.18 -16.25 5.03
N SER A 87 16.92 -16.61 5.29
CA SER A 87 16.48 -17.09 6.61
C SER A 87 17.29 -18.29 7.10
N THR A 88 17.87 -19.07 6.18
CA THR A 88 18.75 -20.21 6.49
C THR A 88 20.14 -19.80 6.99
N GLY A 89 20.48 -18.50 7.02
CA GLY A 89 21.74 -17.98 7.53
C GLY A 89 22.79 -17.50 6.52
N PRO A 90 23.01 -18.15 5.35
CA PRO A 90 24.01 -17.71 4.40
C PRO A 90 23.60 -16.41 3.68
N ARG A 91 24.62 -15.67 3.23
CA ARG A 91 24.49 -14.45 2.44
C ARG A 91 24.77 -14.80 0.98
N PHE A 92 23.90 -14.37 0.09
CA PHE A 92 24.03 -14.60 -1.34
C PHE A 92 24.00 -13.28 -2.09
N VAL A 93 24.79 -13.19 -3.15
CA VAL A 93 24.63 -12.14 -4.16
C VAL A 93 23.71 -12.70 -5.22
N VAL A 94 22.54 -12.09 -5.40
CA VAL A 94 21.47 -12.60 -6.26
C VAL A 94 21.01 -11.54 -7.24
N ASN A 95 20.52 -12.00 -8.39
CA ASN A 95 19.91 -11.11 -9.37
C ASN A 95 18.48 -10.75 -8.96
N VAL A 96 18.15 -9.48 -9.19
CA VAL A 96 16.81 -8.92 -9.04
C VAL A 96 16.01 -9.24 -10.30
N SER A 97 14.84 -9.86 -10.14
CA SER A 97 13.92 -10.07 -11.26
C SER A 97 13.40 -8.72 -11.80
N GLN A 98 13.30 -8.57 -13.12
CA GLN A 98 12.84 -7.33 -13.77
C GLN A 98 11.37 -7.00 -13.48
N PHE A 99 10.63 -7.92 -12.86
CA PHE A 99 9.19 -7.80 -12.58
C PHE A 99 8.90 -7.37 -11.14
N ILE A 100 9.88 -6.80 -10.43
CA ILE A 100 9.68 -6.34 -9.06
C ILE A 100 9.05 -4.94 -9.08
N GLU A 101 7.86 -4.85 -8.52
CA GLU A 101 7.20 -3.60 -8.18
C GLU A 101 7.63 -3.19 -6.77
N GLY A 102 8.50 -2.18 -6.66
CA GLY A 102 8.90 -1.59 -5.38
C GLY A 102 10.37 -1.17 -5.30
N ASP A 103 10.64 -0.13 -4.50
CA ASP A 103 12.00 0.28 -4.16
C ASP A 103 12.67 -0.77 -3.28
N LEU A 104 13.71 -1.41 -3.81
CA LEU A 104 14.55 -2.31 -3.04
C LEU A 104 15.52 -1.46 -2.22
N ARG A 105 15.27 -1.40 -0.90
CA ARG A 105 16.15 -0.73 0.05
C ARG A 105 16.80 -1.78 0.95
N PRO A 106 18.00 -1.50 1.48
CA PRO A 106 18.56 -2.29 2.58
C PRO A 106 17.54 -2.41 3.71
N GLY A 107 17.34 -3.63 4.23
CA GLY A 107 16.35 -3.96 5.24
C GLY A 107 15.03 -4.50 4.71
N THR A 108 14.72 -4.36 3.42
CA THR A 108 13.48 -4.89 2.84
C THR A 108 13.47 -6.43 2.87
N ARG A 109 12.34 -7.01 3.29
CA ARG A 109 12.12 -8.46 3.24
C ARG A 109 11.77 -8.86 1.81
N VAL A 110 12.32 -9.96 1.34
CA VAL A 110 12.13 -10.44 -0.02
C VAL A 110 11.85 -11.93 -0.05
N ALA A 111 11.09 -12.35 -1.05
CA ALA A 111 10.88 -13.75 -1.36
C ALA A 111 11.88 -14.19 -2.44
N LEU A 112 12.69 -15.18 -2.12
CA LEU A 112 13.68 -15.78 -3.02
C LEU A 112 13.16 -17.09 -3.60
N ASN A 113 13.46 -17.36 -4.86
CA ASN A 113 13.26 -18.68 -5.44
C ASN A 113 14.19 -19.71 -4.77
N GLN A 114 13.70 -20.92 -4.51
CA GLN A 114 14.50 -22.01 -3.92
C GLN A 114 15.66 -22.47 -4.80
N GLN A 115 15.49 -22.47 -6.13
CA GLN A 115 16.48 -23.03 -7.05
C GLN A 115 17.53 -22.01 -7.47
N SER A 116 17.09 -20.81 -7.87
CA SER A 116 17.97 -19.78 -8.42
C SER A 116 18.37 -18.70 -7.41
N PHE A 117 17.79 -18.70 -6.21
CA PHE A 117 17.90 -17.64 -5.20
C PHE A 117 17.56 -16.23 -5.72
N SER A 118 16.95 -16.11 -6.91
CA SER A 118 16.57 -14.82 -7.48
C SER A 118 15.44 -14.19 -6.69
N VAL A 119 15.46 -12.87 -6.55
CA VAL A 119 14.37 -12.14 -5.89
C VAL A 119 13.13 -12.21 -6.78
N MET A 120 12.04 -12.77 -6.26
CA MET A 120 10.77 -12.92 -6.96
C MET A 120 9.88 -11.70 -6.75
N PHE A 121 9.72 -11.27 -5.50
CA PHE A 121 8.98 -10.08 -5.10
C PHE A 121 9.41 -9.61 -3.71
N ALA A 122 9.19 -8.33 -3.42
CA ALA A 122 9.34 -7.78 -2.07
C ALA A 122 8.16 -8.23 -1.20
N LEU A 123 8.46 -8.64 0.02
CA LEU A 123 7.47 -8.91 1.05
C LEU A 123 7.19 -7.60 1.81
N PRO A 124 5.94 -7.38 2.25
CA PRO A 124 5.64 -6.27 3.13
C PRO A 124 6.50 -6.35 4.41
N SER A 125 6.78 -5.20 5.01
CA SER A 125 7.44 -5.12 6.32
C SER A 125 6.66 -6.00 7.30
N SER A 126 7.35 -6.96 7.90
CA SER A 126 6.77 -7.76 8.96
C SER A 126 6.86 -6.93 10.22
N HIS A 127 5.74 -6.34 10.62
CA HIS A 127 5.59 -5.92 12.00
C HIS A 127 5.47 -7.18 12.86
N ASP A 128 5.93 -7.11 14.10
CA ASP A 128 5.79 -8.19 15.06
C ASP A 128 4.29 -8.51 15.25
N PRO A 129 3.87 -9.79 15.28
CA PRO A 129 2.49 -10.17 15.60
C PRO A 129 1.97 -9.50 16.89
N ALA A 130 2.86 -9.22 17.85
CA ALA A 130 2.51 -8.46 19.05
C ALA A 130 2.00 -7.04 18.72
N VAL A 131 2.63 -6.35 17.76
CA VAL A 131 2.24 -5.00 17.33
C VAL A 131 0.93 -5.03 16.53
N PHE A 132 0.71 -6.06 15.70
CA PHE A 132 -0.59 -6.27 15.04
C PHE A 132 -1.72 -6.54 16.04
N GLY A 133 -1.44 -7.19 17.18
CA GLY A 133 -2.43 -7.36 18.25
C GLY A 133 -2.80 -6.08 18.99
N MET A 134 -1.98 -5.03 18.88
CA MET A 134 -2.24 -3.69 19.44
C MET A 134 -3.14 -2.84 18.55
N GLU A 135 -3.34 -3.27 17.30
CA GLU A 135 -4.27 -2.64 16.39
C GLU A 135 -5.70 -3.04 16.74
N ILE A 136 -6.53 -2.04 17.01
CA ILE A 136 -7.97 -2.26 17.16
C ILE A 136 -8.61 -1.94 15.81
N GLU A 137 -8.96 -2.97 15.03
CA GLU A 137 -9.55 -2.85 13.68
C GLU A 137 -10.88 -2.08 13.64
N SER A 138 -11.55 -1.87 14.77
CA SER A 138 -12.72 -0.98 14.85
C SER A 138 -12.71 -0.14 16.11
N ALA A 139 -12.87 1.18 15.94
CA ALA A 139 -13.03 2.09 17.05
C ALA A 139 -14.17 1.57 17.96
N PRO A 140 -13.95 1.45 19.27
CA PRO A 140 -14.97 0.96 20.18
C PRO A 140 -16.26 1.77 20.07
N ASP A 141 -17.41 1.10 20.23
CA ASP A 141 -18.76 1.64 20.05
C ASP A 141 -19.19 2.58 21.20
N VAL A 142 -18.30 3.48 21.63
CA VAL A 142 -18.50 4.46 22.70
C VAL A 142 -18.64 5.85 22.10
N ASP A 143 -19.71 6.54 22.48
CA ASP A 143 -20.00 7.89 22.01
C ASP A 143 -19.83 8.92 23.13
N PHE A 144 -19.59 10.18 22.77
CA PHE A 144 -19.39 11.24 23.77
C PHE A 144 -20.62 11.47 24.64
N GLY A 145 -21.82 11.19 24.12
CA GLY A 145 -23.07 11.26 24.89
C GLY A 145 -23.16 10.26 26.05
N GLN A 146 -22.28 9.26 26.09
CA GLN A 146 -22.20 8.28 27.18
C GLN A 146 -21.28 8.73 28.33
N ILE A 147 -20.56 9.86 28.17
CA ILE A 147 -19.62 10.38 29.16
C ILE A 147 -20.28 11.57 29.88
N GLY A 148 -20.63 11.39 31.15
CA GLY A 148 -21.26 12.45 31.95
C GLY A 148 -20.26 13.33 32.70
N GLY A 149 -20.52 14.64 32.74
CA GLY A 149 -19.86 15.58 33.65
C GLY A 149 -18.42 16.00 33.29
N LEU A 150 -17.94 15.66 32.09
CA LEU A 150 -16.59 15.99 31.59
C LEU A 150 -16.63 16.84 30.31
N GLU A 151 -17.64 17.71 30.17
CA GLU A 151 -17.90 18.47 28.95
C GLU A 151 -16.72 19.38 28.55
N ASP A 152 -16.12 20.07 29.53
CA ASP A 152 -14.96 20.93 29.31
C ASP A 152 -13.75 20.14 28.80
N GLN A 153 -13.44 19.00 29.43
CA GLN A 153 -12.32 18.15 29.04
C GLN A 153 -12.56 17.49 27.67
N ILE A 154 -13.80 17.12 27.36
CA ILE A 154 -14.19 16.61 26.04
C ILE A 154 -13.94 17.69 24.98
N SER A 155 -14.32 18.94 25.27
CA SER A 155 -14.11 20.06 24.34
C SER A 155 -12.62 20.31 24.07
N GLU A 156 -11.80 20.38 25.12
CA GLU A 156 -10.34 20.57 24.98
C GLU A 156 -9.69 19.47 24.14
N ILE A 157 -10.02 18.20 24.40
CA ILE A 157 -9.43 17.08 23.64
C ILE A 157 -9.90 17.09 22.19
N ARG A 158 -11.17 17.42 21.93
CA ARG A 158 -11.68 17.57 20.56
C ARG A 158 -10.96 18.67 19.81
N GLU A 159 -10.70 19.82 20.43
CA GLU A 159 -9.94 20.89 19.80
C GLU A 159 -8.49 20.47 19.52
N ILE A 160 -7.86 19.75 20.44
CA ILE A 160 -6.47 19.32 20.29
C ILE A 160 -6.33 18.22 19.22
N VAL A 161 -7.27 17.28 19.12
CA VAL A 161 -7.15 16.10 18.25
C VAL A 161 -7.92 16.26 16.94
N GLU A 162 -9.17 16.73 16.96
CA GLU A 162 -9.99 16.84 15.75
C GLU A 162 -9.62 18.07 14.89
N LEU A 163 -9.25 19.20 15.51
CA LEU A 163 -8.97 20.43 14.76
C LEU A 163 -7.76 20.29 13.82
N PRO A 164 -6.61 19.70 14.24
CA PRO A 164 -5.49 19.48 13.33
C PRO A 164 -5.82 18.49 12.20
N LEU A 165 -6.63 17.47 12.48
CA LEU A 165 -7.02 16.46 11.49
C LEU A 165 -8.02 17.00 10.47
N LYS A 166 -9.02 17.78 10.90
CA LYS A 166 -10.09 18.30 10.03
C LYS A 166 -9.70 19.60 9.31
N ARG A 167 -8.88 20.46 9.92
CA ARG A 167 -8.56 21.81 9.40
C ARG A 167 -7.08 22.20 9.63
N PRO A 168 -6.13 21.53 8.95
CA PRO A 168 -4.72 21.90 9.04
C PRO A 168 -4.42 23.33 8.56
N ASP A 169 -5.23 23.87 7.65
CA ASP A 169 -5.05 25.22 7.07
C ASP A 169 -5.08 26.34 8.12
N LEU A 170 -5.82 26.16 9.22
CA LEU A 170 -5.91 27.14 10.29
C LEU A 170 -4.58 27.28 11.03
N PHE A 171 -3.88 26.17 11.27
CA PHE A 171 -2.57 26.17 11.92
C PHE A 171 -1.50 26.83 11.05
N VAL A 172 -1.54 26.59 9.74
CA VAL A 172 -0.62 27.20 8.77
C VAL A 172 -0.83 28.72 8.67
N LYS A 173 -2.08 29.19 8.66
CA LYS A 173 -2.40 30.62 8.60
C LYS A 173 -1.98 31.38 9.85
N VAL A 174 -2.14 30.76 11.02
CA VAL A 174 -1.75 31.36 12.30
C VAL A 174 -0.24 31.20 12.56
N GLY A 175 0.42 30.26 11.89
CA GLY A 175 1.86 30.03 12.02
C GLY A 175 2.24 29.27 13.30
N ILE A 176 1.32 28.48 13.85
CA ILE A 176 1.52 27.68 15.07
C ILE A 176 1.62 26.19 14.73
N GLU A 177 2.50 25.47 15.42
CA GLU A 177 2.57 24.01 15.31
C GLU A 177 1.39 23.36 16.06
N PRO A 178 0.75 22.33 15.48
CA PRO A 178 -0.28 21.60 16.20
C PRO A 178 0.30 20.89 17.43
N PRO A 179 -0.47 20.77 18.52
CA PRO A 179 -0.08 20.00 19.70
C PRO A 179 0.20 18.53 19.34
N LYS A 180 1.28 17.96 19.89
CA LYS A 180 1.77 16.62 19.53
C LYS A 180 1.15 15.47 20.32
N GLY A 181 0.44 15.76 21.41
CA GLY A 181 -0.17 14.74 22.26
C GLY A 181 -0.91 15.32 23.45
N VAL A 182 -1.71 14.47 24.11
CA VAL A 182 -2.52 14.79 25.30
C VAL A 182 -2.17 13.81 26.41
N LEU A 183 -2.05 14.31 27.65
CA LEU A 183 -1.87 13.48 28.83
C LEU A 183 -3.11 13.54 29.72
N LEU A 184 -3.77 12.40 29.94
CA LEU A 184 -4.92 12.30 30.84
C LEU A 184 -4.47 11.80 32.21
N TYR A 185 -4.54 12.65 33.24
CA TYR A 185 -4.20 12.30 34.62
C TYR A 185 -5.39 12.55 35.56
N GLY A 186 -5.34 11.97 36.77
CA GLY A 186 -6.45 11.98 37.72
C GLY A 186 -6.67 10.65 38.45
N PRO A 187 -7.57 10.60 39.44
CA PRO A 187 -7.90 9.38 40.19
C PRO A 187 -8.41 8.25 39.28
N PRO A 188 -8.22 6.97 39.67
CA PRO A 188 -8.83 5.85 38.97
C PRO A 188 -10.36 5.95 39.00
N GLY A 189 -11.04 5.48 37.95
CA GLY A 189 -12.50 5.53 37.86
C GLY A 189 -13.09 6.82 37.29
N THR A 190 -12.27 7.79 36.88
CA THR A 190 -12.70 9.05 36.24
C THR A 190 -12.99 8.93 34.73
N GLY A 191 -13.00 7.72 34.17
CA GLY A 191 -13.40 7.50 32.77
C GLY A 191 -12.35 7.87 31.71
N LYS A 192 -11.07 8.06 32.07
CA LYS A 192 -9.98 8.40 31.11
C LYS A 192 -9.90 7.44 29.92
N THR A 193 -9.94 6.13 30.17
CA THR A 193 -9.92 5.12 29.12
C THR A 193 -11.19 5.16 28.26
N LEU A 194 -12.35 5.55 28.83
CA LEU A 194 -13.59 5.74 28.06
C LEU A 194 -13.53 6.99 27.17
N LEU A 195 -12.94 8.07 27.67
CA LEU A 195 -12.75 9.32 26.94
C LEU A 195 -11.86 9.11 25.70
N ALA A 196 -10.75 8.39 25.87
CA ALA A 196 -9.86 8.06 24.75
C ALA A 196 -10.56 7.22 23.67
N LYS A 197 -11.40 6.26 24.08
CA LYS A 197 -12.21 5.43 23.18
C LYS A 197 -13.23 6.23 22.38
N ALA A 198 -13.90 7.20 23.02
CA ALA A 198 -14.86 8.08 22.35
C ALA A 198 -14.19 9.00 21.31
N VAL A 199 -12.98 9.52 21.61
CA VAL A 199 -12.20 10.35 20.69
C VAL A 199 -11.76 9.56 19.45
N ALA A 200 -11.34 8.32 19.65
CA ALA A 200 -10.97 7.42 18.55
C ALA A 200 -12.14 7.19 17.58
N ARG A 201 -13.36 7.02 18.11
CA ARG A 201 -14.56 6.84 17.30
C ARG A 201 -14.89 8.09 16.48
N SER A 202 -14.86 9.26 17.10
CA SER A 202 -15.25 10.53 16.46
C SER A 202 -14.31 10.98 15.34
N THR A 203 -13.04 10.58 15.43
CA THR A 203 -12.00 10.97 14.47
C THR A 203 -11.92 10.04 13.25
N GLU A 204 -12.60 8.88 13.28
CA GLU A 204 -12.50 7.82 12.25
C GLU A 204 -11.04 7.43 11.91
N ALA A 205 -10.10 7.71 12.84
CA ALA A 205 -8.68 7.45 12.67
C ALA A 205 -8.34 6.02 13.12
N THR A 206 -7.25 5.46 12.60
CA THR A 206 -6.76 4.16 13.07
C THR A 206 -6.36 4.27 14.54
N PHE A 207 -6.95 3.44 15.41
CA PHE A 207 -6.70 3.46 16.85
C PHE A 207 -5.75 2.33 17.25
N LEU A 208 -4.58 2.71 17.73
CA LEU A 208 -3.55 1.79 18.21
C LEU A 208 -3.52 1.86 19.73
N ARG A 209 -3.90 0.76 20.41
CA ARG A 209 -3.94 0.69 21.87
C ARG A 209 -2.75 -0.10 22.38
N VAL A 210 -1.97 0.51 23.25
CA VAL A 210 -0.84 -0.13 23.92
C VAL A 210 -0.97 0.04 25.42
N VAL A 211 -0.71 -1.02 26.17
CA VAL A 211 -0.60 -0.92 27.64
C VAL A 211 0.87 -0.74 27.99
N GLY A 212 1.22 0.21 28.87
CA GLY A 212 2.61 0.50 29.24
C GLY A 212 3.37 -0.74 29.72
N SER A 213 2.68 -1.65 30.42
CA SER A 213 3.24 -2.93 30.86
C SER A 213 3.61 -3.88 29.70
N GLU A 214 2.97 -3.79 28.53
CA GLU A 214 3.30 -4.60 27.34
C GLU A 214 4.63 -4.18 26.70
N LEU A 215 5.06 -2.94 26.89
CA LEU A 215 6.34 -2.44 26.38
C LEU A 215 7.53 -2.97 27.18
N VAL A 216 7.31 -3.47 28.40
CA VAL A 216 8.36 -4.02 29.26
C VAL A 216 8.56 -5.50 28.94
N GLN A 217 9.64 -5.80 28.22
CA GLN A 217 9.98 -7.16 27.79
C GLN A 217 11.14 -7.74 28.60
N LYS A 218 11.16 -9.07 28.73
CA LYS A 218 12.25 -9.81 29.42
C LYS A 218 13.58 -9.71 28.65
N TYR A 219 13.52 -9.57 27.33
CA TYR A 219 14.69 -9.55 26.48
C TYR A 219 15.12 -8.11 26.17
N ILE A 220 16.43 -7.88 26.27
CA ILE A 220 17.03 -6.56 26.11
C ILE A 220 16.79 -6.02 24.70
N GLY A 221 16.25 -4.80 24.60
CA GLY A 221 16.00 -4.07 23.37
C GLY A 221 14.74 -4.48 22.61
N GLU A 222 13.97 -5.45 23.12
CA GLU A 222 12.74 -5.90 22.48
C GLU A 222 11.62 -4.85 22.60
N GLY A 223 11.47 -4.21 23.76
CA GLY A 223 10.48 -3.13 23.91
C GLY A 223 10.82 -1.91 23.06
N ALA A 224 12.10 -1.52 22.96
CA ALA A 224 12.54 -0.42 22.08
C ALA A 224 12.25 -0.73 20.59
N ARG A 225 12.40 -2.00 20.18
CA ARG A 225 12.02 -2.46 18.84
C ARG A 225 10.51 -2.34 18.63
N MET A 226 9.72 -2.79 19.59
CA MET A 226 8.26 -2.73 19.57
C MET A 226 7.73 -1.28 19.45
N VAL A 227 8.31 -0.34 20.21
CA VAL A 227 7.96 1.08 20.11
C VAL A 227 8.23 1.62 18.70
N ARG A 228 9.39 1.31 18.10
CA ARG A 228 9.69 1.74 16.73
C ARG A 228 8.71 1.17 15.71
N GLU A 229 8.44 -0.13 15.79
CA GLU A 229 7.51 -0.81 14.90
C GLU A 229 6.07 -0.27 15.04
N LEU A 230 5.65 0.11 16.25
CA LEU A 230 4.36 0.76 16.52
C LEU A 230 4.25 2.12 15.82
N PHE A 231 5.28 2.96 15.93
CA PHE A 231 5.30 4.27 15.25
C PHE A 231 5.37 4.14 13.73
N GLU A 232 6.11 3.15 13.20
CA GLU A 232 6.13 2.86 11.77
C GLU A 232 4.75 2.40 11.27
N LEU A 233 4.06 1.53 12.03
CA LEU A 233 2.70 1.10 11.71
C LEU A 233 1.72 2.29 11.73
N ALA A 234 1.83 3.18 12.72
CA ALA A 234 1.02 4.40 12.80
C ALA A 234 1.26 5.34 11.60
N GLN A 235 2.50 5.50 11.13
CA GLN A 235 2.81 6.29 9.94
C GLN A 235 2.23 5.67 8.67
N ASN A 236 2.34 4.35 8.52
CA ASN A 236 1.78 3.63 7.38
C ASN A 236 0.24 3.70 7.33
N LYS A 237 -0.41 3.82 8.49
CA LYS A 237 -1.87 3.91 8.65
C LYS A 237 -2.36 5.32 8.95
N ALA A 238 -1.60 6.35 8.58
CA ALA A 238 -2.00 7.73 8.81
C ALA A 238 -3.34 8.04 8.09
N PRO A 239 -4.32 8.67 8.76
CA PRO A 239 -4.29 9.23 10.12
C PRO A 239 -4.47 8.18 11.24
N ALA A 240 -3.59 8.19 12.24
CA ALA A 240 -3.60 7.25 13.36
C ALA A 240 -3.45 7.94 14.73
N ILE A 241 -4.08 7.36 15.76
CA ILE A 241 -4.01 7.79 17.16
C ILE A 241 -3.41 6.63 17.97
N ILE A 242 -2.31 6.90 18.67
CA ILE A 242 -1.68 5.95 19.59
C ILE A 242 -2.16 6.28 21.01
N PHE A 243 -2.85 5.34 21.65
CA PHE A 243 -3.26 5.43 23.04
C PHE A 243 -2.41 4.52 23.92
N VAL A 244 -1.67 5.13 24.85
CA VAL A 244 -0.86 4.42 25.85
C VAL A 244 -1.58 4.45 27.18
N ASP A 245 -2.09 3.30 27.63
CA ASP A 245 -2.68 3.12 28.96
C ASP A 245 -1.59 2.76 29.97
N GLU A 246 -1.81 3.00 31.27
CA GLU A 246 -0.86 2.65 32.35
C GLU A 246 0.59 3.14 32.10
N LEU A 247 0.75 4.39 31.65
CA LEU A 247 2.07 4.98 31.36
C LEU A 247 3.01 5.00 32.59
N ASP A 248 2.45 4.97 33.79
CA ASP A 248 3.19 4.87 35.05
C ASP A 248 3.99 3.57 35.18
N ALA A 249 3.63 2.50 34.46
CA ALA A 249 4.40 1.26 34.39
C ALA A 249 5.81 1.44 33.81
N ILE A 250 5.98 2.38 32.87
CA ILE A 250 7.28 2.65 32.22
C ILE A 250 7.94 3.94 32.73
N GLY A 251 7.15 4.88 33.28
CA GLY A 251 7.60 6.22 33.65
C GLY A 251 8.28 6.36 35.00
N SER A 252 8.88 5.30 35.57
CA SER A 252 9.47 5.38 36.91
C SER A 252 10.70 6.31 36.94
N ARG A 253 10.81 7.15 37.99
CA ARG A 253 11.95 8.07 38.16
C ARG A 253 13.23 7.26 38.34
N ARG A 254 14.32 7.69 37.70
CA ARG A 254 15.66 7.11 37.87
C ARG A 254 16.03 7.15 39.36
N MET A 255 16.10 5.99 40.00
CA MET A 255 16.72 5.82 41.31
C MET A 255 18.13 5.29 41.07
N ASP A 256 19.14 5.97 41.62
CA ASP A 256 20.58 5.72 41.38
C ASP A 256 21.10 4.33 41.86
N GLY A 257 20.21 3.45 42.32
CA GLY A 257 20.49 2.10 42.81
C GLY A 257 19.90 0.96 41.96
N ALA A 258 19.65 1.17 40.67
CA ALA A 258 18.91 0.26 39.80
C ALA A 258 19.58 -1.12 39.56
N THR A 259 18.88 -2.18 40.00
CA THR A 259 19.08 -3.60 39.62
C THR A 259 18.88 -3.81 38.11
N SER A 260 19.32 -4.96 37.58
CA SER A 260 19.37 -5.22 36.13
C SER A 260 18.01 -5.12 35.40
N GLY A 261 16.87 -5.24 36.10
CA GLY A 261 15.53 -5.10 35.53
C GLY A 261 15.09 -3.64 35.28
N ASP A 262 15.40 -2.73 36.21
CA ASP A 262 15.03 -1.31 36.09
C ASP A 262 15.76 -0.60 34.94
N ARG A 263 16.94 -1.11 34.58
CA ARG A 263 17.74 -0.58 33.45
C ARG A 263 17.12 -0.89 32.10
N GLU A 264 16.29 -1.92 31.99
CA GLU A 264 15.65 -2.29 30.73
C GLU A 264 14.44 -1.41 30.44
N VAL A 265 13.60 -1.15 31.45
CA VAL A 265 12.46 -0.20 31.36
C VAL A 265 12.92 1.20 30.93
N GLN A 266 14.15 1.59 31.29
CA GLN A 266 14.74 2.88 30.90
C GLN A 266 15.30 2.91 29.47
N ARG A 267 15.44 1.77 28.80
CA ARG A 267 16.01 1.64 27.44
C ARG A 267 14.95 1.48 26.35
N THR A 268 13.78 0.97 26.72
CA THR A 268 12.58 0.86 25.86
C THR A 268 12.02 2.23 25.52
#